data_AF-A0A7K3MRV7-F1
#
_entry.id   AF-A0A7K3MRV7-F1
#
_cell.length_a   1.000
_cell.length_b   1.000
_cell.length_c   1.000
_cell.angle_alpha   90.00
_cell.angle_beta   90.00
_cell.angle_gamma   90.00
#
_symmetry.space_group_name_H-M   'P 1'
#
loop_
_entity.id
_entity.type
_entity.pdbx_description
1 polymer ?
#
loop_
_entity_poly.entity_id
_entity_poly.type
_entity_poly.pdbx_seq_one_letter_code
_entity_poly.pdbx_strand_id
1 'polypeptide(L)'
;MSVSLNRSLGIQRNKLLRYRLIKELYQKHKTEDIPTTVVWRKYICPIYPISRTTLYEVLCTPVTSELKKIEDAIAIQTRLF
;
A
#
# COMPACT_ATOMS: atom_id res chain seq x y z
N MET A 1 14.50 12.26 20.91
CA MET A 1 14.06 12.22 19.50
C MET A 1 13.21 10.98 19.17
N SER A 2 12.23 10.59 20.01
CA SER A 2 11.49 9.31 19.84
C SER A 2 10.12 9.45 19.16
N VAL A 3 9.45 10.61 19.31
CA VAL A 3 8.09 10.83 18.79
C VAL A 3 8.04 10.89 17.26
N SER A 4 9.08 11.44 16.62
CA SER A 4 9.16 11.57 15.16
C SER A 4 9.26 10.21 14.45
N LEU A 5 9.96 9.24 15.05
CA LEU A 5 10.15 7.90 14.49
C LEU A 5 8.84 7.07 14.55
N ASN A 6 8.12 7.14 15.66
CA ASN A 6 6.81 6.48 15.78
C ASN A 6 5.82 7.03 14.75
N ARG A 7 5.82 8.36 14.55
CA ARG A 7 4.97 9.01 13.56
C ARG A 7 5.35 8.60 12.13
N SER A 8 6.65 8.52 11.81
CA SER A 8 7.09 8.12 10.47
C SER A 8 6.73 6.66 10.16
N LEU A 9 6.92 5.74 11.13
CA LEU A 9 6.52 4.34 11.00
C LEU A 9 4.99 4.20 10.83
N GLY A 10 4.21 4.96 11.59
CA GLY A 10 2.75 4.98 11.44
C GLY A 10 2.29 5.48 10.07
N ILE A 11 2.92 6.54 9.54
CA ILE A 11 2.65 7.06 8.19
C ILE A 11 2.97 6.00 7.13
N GLN A 12 4.13 5.35 7.24
CA GLN A 12 4.54 4.29 6.30
C GLN A 12 3.59 3.10 6.36
N ARG A 13 3.20 2.65 7.56
CA ARG A 13 2.19 1.59 7.74
C ARG A 13 0.88 1.94 7.04
N ASN A 14 0.35 3.14 7.28
CA ASN A 14 -0.91 3.59 6.66
C ASN A 14 -0.80 3.74 5.13
N LYS A 15 0.37 4.09 4.61
CA LYS A 15 0.63 4.09 3.16
C LYS A 15 0.55 2.67 2.60
N LEU A 16 1.23 1.71 3.22
CA LEU A 16 1.24 0.32 2.78
C LEU A 16 -0.13 -0.35 2.90
N LEU A 17 -0.91 -0.06 3.94
CA LEU A 17 -2.28 -0.54 4.06
C LEU A 17 -3.17 -0.04 2.90
N ARG A 18 -3.03 1.23 2.50
CA ARG A 18 -3.71 1.75 1.31
C ARG A 18 -3.27 1.03 0.03
N TYR A 19 -1.97 0.77 -0.10
CA TYR A 19 -1.43 0.04 -1.25
C TYR A 19 -1.99 -1.39 -1.32
N ARG A 20 -2.14 -2.06 -0.17
CA ARG A 20 -2.77 -3.37 -0.08
C ARG A 20 -4.21 -3.35 -0.60
N LEU A 21 -5.03 -2.42 -0.12
CA LEU A 21 -6.44 -2.31 -0.55
C LEU A 21 -6.57 -2.05 -2.05
N ILE A 22 -5.73 -1.17 -2.60
CA ILE A 22 -5.71 -0.88 -4.04
C ILE A 22 -5.30 -2.13 -4.83
N LYS A 23 -4.31 -2.90 -4.34
CA LYS A 23 -3.84 -4.12 -4.99
C LYS A 23 -4.88 -5.23 -4.97
N GLU A 24 -5.60 -5.39 -3.86
CA GLU A 24 -6.72 -6.32 -3.74
C GLU A 24 -7.86 -5.95 -4.69
N LEU A 25 -8.22 -4.66 -4.77
CA LEU A 25 -9.23 -4.18 -5.72
C LEU A 25 -8.79 -4.38 -7.18
N TYR A 26 -7.52 -4.12 -7.49
CA TYR A 26 -6.95 -4.38 -8.81
C TYR A 26 -7.06 -5.87 -9.17
N GLN A 27 -6.65 -6.77 -8.26
CA GLN A 27 -6.70 -8.21 -8.49
C GLN A 27 -8.13 -8.73 -8.66
N LYS A 28 -9.10 -8.17 -7.92
CA LYS A 28 -10.53 -8.51 -8.06
C LYS A 28 -11.08 -8.25 -9.46
N HIS A 29 -10.58 -7.22 -10.14
CA HIS A 29 -11.07 -6.79 -11.46
C HIS A 29 -10.11 -7.09 -12.61
N LYS A 30 -8.88 -7.54 -12.34
CA LYS A 30 -7.90 -7.89 -13.37
C LYS A 30 -8.17 -9.30 -13.87
N THR A 31 -8.72 -9.39 -15.06
CA THR A 31 -8.80 -10.61 -15.88
C THR A 31 -7.74 -10.57 -16.98
N GLU A 32 -7.36 -11.69 -17.58
CA GLU A 32 -6.31 -11.75 -18.63
C GLU A 32 -6.58 -10.73 -19.75
N ASP A 33 -7.82 -10.64 -20.21
CA ASP A 33 -8.23 -9.78 -21.34
C ASP A 33 -8.32 -8.28 -21.01
N ILE A 34 -8.38 -7.91 -19.73
CA ILE A 34 -8.64 -6.51 -19.34
C ILE A 34 -7.31 -5.77 -19.15
N PRO A 35 -7.04 -4.69 -19.91
CA PRO A 35 -5.84 -3.89 -19.70
C PRO A 35 -5.85 -3.17 -18.34
N THR A 36 -4.68 -3.02 -17.73
CA THR A 36 -4.50 -2.30 -16.45
C THR A 36 -5.05 -0.87 -16.51
N THR A 37 -4.98 -0.21 -17.66
CA THR A 37 -5.52 1.13 -17.88
C THR A 37 -7.05 1.19 -17.75
N VAL A 38 -7.74 0.14 -18.20
CA VAL A 38 -9.20 0.02 -18.08
C VAL A 38 -9.58 -0.27 -16.63
N VAL A 39 -8.84 -1.15 -15.96
CA VAL A 39 -9.05 -1.43 -14.53
C VAL A 39 -8.88 -0.16 -13.70
N TRP A 40 -7.81 0.59 -13.96
CA TRP A 40 -7.55 1.86 -13.32
C TRP A 40 -8.71 2.85 -13.50
N ARG A 41 -9.11 3.10 -14.76
CA ARG A 41 -10.12 4.11 -15.08
C ARG A 41 -11.50 3.75 -14.53
N LYS A 42 -11.91 2.48 -14.61
CA LYS A 42 -13.27 2.05 -14.26
C LYS A 42 -13.46 1.71 -12.77
N TYR A 43 -12.46 1.13 -12.12
CA TYR A 43 -12.63 0.57 -10.77
C TYR A 43 -11.76 1.25 -9.72
N ILE A 44 -10.52 1.63 -10.05
CA ILE A 44 -9.59 2.15 -9.04
C ILE A 44 -9.73 3.66 -8.89
N CYS A 45 -9.58 4.43 -9.96
CA CYS A 45 -9.58 5.90 -9.94
C CYS A 45 -10.85 6.51 -9.32
N PRO A 46 -12.06 5.95 -9.53
CA PRO A 46 -13.28 6.49 -8.90
C PRO A 46 -13.31 6.34 -7.37
N ILE A 47 -12.61 5.34 -6.82
CA ILE A 47 -12.59 5.03 -5.38
C ILE A 47 -11.34 5.63 -4.73
N TYR A 48 -10.21 5.47 -5.38
CA TYR A 48 -8.90 5.96 -4.95
C TYR A 48 -8.38 6.94 -6.01
N PRO A 49 -8.40 8.26 -5.74
CA PRO A 49 -7.96 9.27 -6.70
C PRO A 49 -6.42 9.25 -6.82
N ILE A 50 -5.91 8.28 -7.57
CA ILE A 50 -4.49 8.06 -7.82
C ILE A 50 -4.19 8.13 -9.31
N SER A 51 -2.98 8.56 -9.66
CA SER A 51 -2.52 8.53 -11.04
C SER A 51 -2.26 7.08 -11.50
N ARG A 52 -2.15 6.90 -12.82
CA ARG A 52 -1.69 5.64 -13.41
C ARG A 52 -0.28 5.26 -12.94
N THR A 53 0.61 6.23 -12.79
CA THR A 53 1.99 6.00 -12.33
C THR A 53 2.00 5.44 -10.92
N THR A 54 1.21 6.03 -10.02
CA THR A 54 1.05 5.53 -8.64
C THR A 54 0.44 4.13 -8.61
N LEU A 55 -0.48 3.78 -9.52
CA LEU A 55 -0.96 2.40 -9.62
C LEU A 55 0.17 1.43 -9.95
N TYR A 56 1.04 1.74 -10.92
CA TYR A 56 2.19 0.88 -11.22
C TYR A 56 3.14 0.75 -10.03
N GLU A 57 3.41 1.86 -9.32
CA GLU A 57 4.18 1.82 -8.08
C GLU A 57 3.56 0.86 -7.06
N VAL A 58 2.25 0.96 -6.82
CA VAL A 58 1.51 0.06 -5.92
C VAL A 58 1.64 -1.40 -6.33
N LEU A 59 1.56 -1.69 -7.63
CA LEU A 59 1.68 -3.06 -8.15
C LEU A 59 3.08 -3.62 -7.96
N CYS A 60 4.12 -2.81 -8.23
CA CYS A 60 5.52 -3.18 -8.08
C CYS A 60 5.98 -3.22 -6.61
N THR A 61 5.30 -2.51 -5.71
CA THR A 61 5.67 -2.49 -4.28
C THR A 61 5.38 -3.86 -3.64
N PRO A 62 6.36 -4.48 -2.97
CA PRO A 62 6.15 -5.72 -2.21
C PRO A 62 5.50 -5.41 -0.85
N VAL A 63 4.22 -5.04 -0.89
CA VAL A 63 3.45 -4.56 0.27
C VAL A 63 3.49 -5.52 1.47
N THR A 64 3.45 -6.83 1.23
CA THR A 64 3.44 -7.84 2.30
C THR A 64 4.76 -7.88 3.07
N SER A 65 5.89 -7.83 2.37
CA SER A 65 7.21 -7.89 3.02
C SER A 65 7.54 -6.57 3.71
N GLU A 66 7.16 -5.44 3.13
CA GLU A 66 7.35 -4.12 3.74
C GLU A 66 6.47 -3.93 4.98
N LEU A 67 5.21 -4.38 4.97
CA LEU A 67 4.35 -4.33 6.14
C LEU A 67 4.95 -5.12 7.30
N LYS A 68 5.43 -6.33 7.03
CA LYS A 68 6.06 -7.18 8.05
C LYS A 68 7.25 -6.48 8.70
N LYS A 69 8.14 -5.87 7.91
CA LYS A 69 9.30 -5.11 8.42
C LYS A 69 8.88 -3.96 9.34
N ILE A 70 7.83 -3.22 8.96
CA ILE A 70 7.33 -2.10 9.77
C ILE A 70 6.69 -2.61 11.07
N GLU A 71 5.91 -3.70 11.00
CA GLU A 71 5.29 -4.30 12.18
C GLU A 71 6.35 -4.85 13.14
N ASP A 72 7.39 -5.50 12.63
CA ASP A 72 8.53 -5.96 13.43
C ASP A 72 9.25 -4.78 14.09
N ALA A 73 9.49 -3.67 13.35
CA ALA A 73 10.12 -2.47 13.88
C ALA A 73 9.28 -1.81 15.00
N ILE A 74 7.96 -1.73 14.81
CA ILE A 74 7.03 -1.22 15.84
C ILE A 74 7.06 -2.15 17.07
N ALA A 75 7.02 -3.47 16.87
CA ALA A 75 7.00 -4.45 17.96
C ALA A 75 8.30 -4.42 18.78
N ILE A 76 9.47 -4.29 18.13
CA ILE A 76 10.76 -4.11 18.81
C ILE A 76 10.71 -2.84 19.67
N GLN A 77 10.19 -1.74 19.11
CA GLN A 77 10.12 -0.47 19.82
C GLN A 77 9.18 -0.54 21.02
N THR A 78 8.03 -1.22 20.91
CA THR A 78 7.10 -1.43 22.04
C THR A 78 7.70 -2.27 23.16
N ARG A 79 8.56 -3.25 22.86
CA ARG A 79 9.22 -4.11 23.86
C ARG A 79 10.35 -3.42 24.64
N LEU A 80 10.87 -2.31 24.13
CA LEU A 80 11.96 -1.56 24.75
C LEU A 80 11.48 -0.49 25.76
N PHE A 81 10.16 -0.34 25.93
CA PHE A 81 9.51 0.48 26.96
C PHE A 81 8.82 -0.41 27.98
#